data_AF-A0A6N6S7U7-F1
#
_entry.id   AF-A0A6N6S7U7-F1
#
_cell.length_a   1.000
_cell.length_b   1.000
_cell.length_c   1.000
_cell.angle_alpha   90.00
_cell.angle_beta   90.00
_cell.angle_gamma   90.00
#
_symmetry.space_group_name_H-M   'P 1'
#
loop_
_entity.id
_entity.type
_entity.pdbx_description
1 polymer ?
#
loop_
_entity_poly.entity_id
_entity_poly.type
_entity_poly.pdbx_seq_one_letter_code
_entity_poly.pdbx_strand_id
1 'polypeptide(L)'
;MVYNSYIKNGTRWLINGISPDVLREICDVIHTNNGEVIRNGYYKKVLRYLYYGESFYIKQYTTKGFLEGVKSLFSLSKAYREWTHSHRLLKSHLLTAEPVAVGEKRRFGILKDCYVISKAIPNSTTVKAFLSIIQKPSTSALQKKTFMNNLISYVRTVHNLGIFHGELHAENILVKTDNPASFYLLDVGRALFKKKLPLPFRIHELSRLLYSIIDICTHDEITGLIDKYADQLLPNKEKDIFRTIVLKKIYKIKHRLWQSRTRKCLKTNNVFTVTTYAGYTVNKRNEWDVSTLAALIDRHLISFKEQPDMVIKSSAKTGITRIAVSHESIKSVCIKEHRYPSALKRFFYSFRNSPARRAWLAAHGLMAANFLTPKPIALFEEKRFARVEKSFVIMEELSRCLPCNKYVSENFSDPYDKTISGKKKRFISCLATSFKHLHDSGIYHSDLKANNIMIRELPETWDFFYLDLDRVSFQKKIAPKEKMKNLAQLNASIPHCITYTDRLRFYQTYADIKDFAEADKQILRAIVRLSIQRKHIWNPNPPISK
;
A
#
# COMPACT_ATOMS: atom_id res chain seq x y z
N MET A 1 -1.65 -36.25 -24.33
CA MET A 1 -2.74 -35.28 -24.60
C MET A 1 -2.59 -34.88 -26.05
N VAL A 2 -3.57 -35.23 -26.87
CA VAL A 2 -3.67 -34.77 -28.26
C VAL A 2 -4.25 -33.35 -28.20
N TYR A 3 -3.55 -32.37 -28.76
CA TYR A 3 -4.03 -30.99 -28.81
C TYR A 3 -4.43 -30.68 -30.26
N ASN A 4 -5.62 -30.16 -30.45
CA ASN A 4 -6.02 -29.65 -31.76
C ASN A 4 -5.43 -28.23 -31.93
N SER A 5 -4.79 -27.98 -33.07
CA SER A 5 -4.26 -26.66 -33.42
C SER A 5 -5.26 -25.88 -34.27
N TYR A 6 -5.50 -24.62 -33.94
CA TYR A 6 -6.45 -23.76 -34.64
C TYR A 6 -5.84 -22.37 -34.91
N ILE A 7 -6.09 -21.76 -36.07
CA ILE A 7 -5.58 -20.41 -36.39
C ILE A 7 -6.76 -19.47 -36.63
N LYS A 8 -6.82 -18.35 -35.90
CA LYS A 8 -7.80 -17.27 -36.09
C LYS A 8 -7.18 -15.91 -35.78
N ASN A 9 -7.44 -14.90 -36.61
CA ASN A 9 -6.96 -13.52 -36.46
C ASN A 9 -5.42 -13.40 -36.30
N GLY A 10 -4.67 -14.30 -36.94
CA GLY A 10 -3.20 -14.39 -36.86
C GLY A 10 -2.65 -14.99 -35.56
N THR A 11 -3.51 -15.53 -34.70
CA THR A 11 -3.15 -16.21 -33.45
C THR A 11 -3.24 -17.72 -33.66
N ARG A 12 -2.17 -18.45 -33.30
CA ARG A 12 -2.16 -19.92 -33.26
C ARG A 12 -2.61 -20.38 -31.89
N TRP A 13 -3.67 -21.16 -31.85
CA TRP A 13 -4.30 -21.72 -30.66
C TRP A 13 -4.03 -23.21 -30.53
N LEU A 14 -3.87 -23.66 -29.29
CA LEU A 14 -3.96 -25.06 -28.89
C LEU A 14 -5.14 -25.19 -27.93
N ILE A 15 -6.00 -26.17 -28.18
CA ILE A 15 -7.22 -26.39 -27.39
C ILE A 15 -7.19 -27.74 -26.67
N ASN A 16 -7.83 -27.77 -25.51
CA ASN A 16 -8.08 -28.97 -24.71
C ASN A 16 -9.45 -28.83 -24.02
N GLY A 17 -10.47 -29.55 -24.50
CA GLY A 17 -11.79 -29.56 -23.85
C GLY A 17 -12.70 -28.36 -24.12
N ILE A 18 -12.39 -27.49 -25.10
CA ILE A 18 -13.28 -26.41 -25.57
C ILE A 18 -13.63 -26.64 -27.05
N SER A 19 -14.88 -26.38 -27.43
CA SER A 19 -15.29 -26.51 -28.83
C SER A 19 -14.70 -25.38 -29.69
N PRO A 20 -14.41 -25.64 -30.98
CA PRO A 20 -13.96 -24.60 -31.91
C PRO A 20 -14.93 -23.42 -32.06
N ASP A 21 -16.24 -23.64 -31.84
CA ASP A 21 -17.25 -22.58 -31.90
C ASP A 21 -17.16 -21.64 -30.71
N VAL A 22 -17.05 -22.18 -29.49
CA VAL A 22 -16.85 -21.35 -28.28
C VAL A 22 -15.54 -20.56 -28.40
N LEU A 23 -14.47 -21.19 -28.87
CA LEU A 23 -13.21 -20.48 -29.09
C LEU A 23 -13.34 -19.38 -30.14
N ARG A 24 -14.13 -19.60 -31.20
CA ARG A 24 -14.40 -18.58 -32.22
C ARG A 24 -15.05 -17.36 -31.60
N GLU A 25 -16.11 -17.52 -30.83
CA GLU A 25 -16.78 -16.40 -30.17
C GLU A 25 -15.87 -15.67 -29.18
N ILE A 26 -15.10 -16.42 -28.36
CA ILE A 26 -14.11 -15.82 -27.46
C ILE A 26 -13.08 -14.98 -28.24
N CYS A 27 -12.62 -15.45 -29.39
CA CYS A 27 -11.70 -14.68 -30.24
C CYS A 27 -12.32 -13.38 -30.75
N ASP A 28 -13.62 -13.38 -31.05
CA ASP A 28 -14.33 -12.19 -31.53
C ASP A 28 -14.54 -11.19 -30.38
N VAL A 29 -14.80 -11.68 -29.17
CA VAL A 29 -14.85 -10.87 -27.94
C VAL A 29 -13.50 -10.22 -27.62
N ILE A 30 -12.40 -10.95 -27.80
CA ILE A 30 -11.05 -10.39 -27.64
C ILE A 30 -10.80 -9.23 -28.63
N HIS A 31 -11.28 -9.37 -29.87
CA HIS A 31 -11.06 -8.40 -30.93
C HIS A 31 -11.94 -7.15 -30.81
N THR A 32 -13.24 -7.35 -30.59
CA THR A 32 -14.24 -6.28 -30.44
C THR A 32 -14.21 -5.61 -29.08
N ASN A 33 -13.57 -6.24 -28.10
CA ASN A 33 -13.49 -5.79 -26.72
C ASN A 33 -14.86 -5.74 -25.98
N ASN A 34 -15.81 -6.57 -26.40
CA ASN A 34 -17.17 -6.63 -25.87
C ASN A 34 -17.32 -7.53 -24.62
N GLY A 35 -16.23 -8.03 -24.05
CA GLY A 35 -16.26 -8.89 -22.85
C GLY A 35 -16.29 -8.09 -21.55
N GLU A 36 -16.75 -8.71 -20.46
CA GLU A 36 -16.67 -8.10 -19.12
C GLU A 36 -15.19 -7.92 -18.74
N VAL A 37 -14.72 -6.68 -18.66
CA VAL A 37 -13.32 -6.36 -18.38
C VAL A 37 -13.07 -6.42 -16.87
N ILE A 38 -12.56 -7.56 -16.41
CA ILE A 38 -12.18 -7.78 -15.00
C ILE A 38 -10.94 -6.98 -14.62
N ARG A 39 -9.97 -6.86 -15.55
CA ARG A 39 -8.74 -6.09 -15.33
C ARG A 39 -8.20 -5.55 -16.63
N ASN A 40 -8.01 -4.23 -16.71
CA ASN A 40 -7.38 -3.57 -17.85
C ASN A 40 -6.01 -2.97 -17.47
N GLY A 41 -4.93 -3.67 -17.80
CA GLY A 41 -3.57 -3.21 -17.59
C GLY A 41 -2.83 -3.02 -18.91
N TYR A 42 -1.86 -2.10 -18.93
CA TYR A 42 -1.10 -1.73 -20.14
C TYR A 42 -0.51 -2.92 -20.93
N TYR A 43 -0.14 -4.01 -20.24
CA TYR A 43 0.44 -5.22 -20.84
C TYR A 43 -0.23 -6.53 -20.41
N LYS A 44 -1.32 -6.45 -19.63
CA LYS A 44 -2.09 -7.61 -19.16
C LYS A 44 -3.54 -7.21 -19.06
N LYS A 45 -4.40 -7.92 -19.75
CA LYS A 45 -5.85 -7.76 -19.71
C LYS A 45 -6.49 -9.06 -19.29
N VAL A 46 -7.53 -8.97 -18.46
CA VAL A 46 -8.32 -10.12 -18.04
C VAL A 46 -9.78 -9.84 -18.39
N LEU A 47 -10.36 -10.70 -19.20
CA LEU A 47 -11.76 -10.66 -19.60
C LEU A 47 -12.49 -11.86 -18.99
N ARG A 48 -13.79 -11.69 -18.74
CA ARG A 48 -14.71 -12.77 -18.48
C ARG A 48 -15.71 -12.87 -19.63
N TYR A 49 -15.98 -14.10 -20.06
CA TYR A 49 -16.95 -14.42 -21.10
C TYR A 49 -17.93 -15.47 -20.59
N LEU A 50 -19.22 -15.32 -20.87
CA LEU A 50 -20.27 -16.26 -20.51
C LEU A 50 -20.81 -16.90 -21.79
N TYR A 51 -20.81 -18.23 -21.85
CA TYR A 51 -21.31 -19.02 -22.97
C TYR A 51 -22.23 -20.12 -22.45
N TYR A 52 -23.53 -20.06 -22.77
CA TYR A 52 -24.56 -21.01 -22.34
C TYR A 52 -24.44 -21.46 -20.86
N GLY A 53 -24.29 -20.50 -19.94
CA GLY A 53 -24.19 -20.76 -18.49
C GLY A 53 -22.79 -21.10 -17.99
N GLU A 54 -21.83 -21.40 -18.86
CA GLU A 54 -20.43 -21.59 -18.51
C GLU A 54 -19.64 -20.27 -18.62
N SER A 55 -18.87 -19.93 -17.59
CA SER A 55 -18.01 -18.74 -17.59
C SER A 55 -16.55 -19.10 -17.88
N PHE A 56 -15.88 -18.29 -18.69
CA PHE A 56 -14.47 -18.41 -19.07
C PHE A 56 -13.70 -17.14 -18.69
N TYR A 57 -12.48 -17.31 -18.20
CA TYR A 57 -11.53 -16.22 -18.01
C TYR A 57 -10.47 -16.25 -19.09
N ILE A 58 -10.27 -15.09 -19.72
CA ILE A 58 -9.26 -14.91 -20.78
C ILE A 58 -8.20 -13.96 -20.25
N LYS A 59 -6.96 -14.45 -20.14
CA LYS A 59 -5.80 -13.63 -19.79
C LYS A 59 -5.00 -13.33 -21.06
N GLN A 60 -5.04 -12.08 -21.50
CA GLN A 60 -4.22 -11.58 -22.60
C GLN A 60 -2.97 -10.89 -22.05
N TYR A 61 -1.82 -11.22 -22.63
CA TYR A 61 -0.54 -10.59 -22.34
C TYR A 61 0.05 -10.01 -23.62
N THR A 62 0.36 -8.72 -23.61
CA THR A 62 1.01 -8.02 -24.73
C THR A 62 2.49 -7.81 -24.41
N THR A 63 3.35 -8.12 -25.39
CA THR A 63 4.80 -8.04 -25.23
C THR A 63 5.27 -6.59 -25.07
N LYS A 64 6.19 -6.35 -24.13
CA LYS A 64 6.73 -5.00 -23.87
C LYS A 64 7.87 -4.65 -24.81
N GLY A 65 7.54 -3.93 -25.88
CA GLY A 65 8.54 -3.40 -26.81
C GLY A 65 9.39 -4.48 -27.48
N PHE A 66 10.48 -4.04 -28.12
CA PHE A 66 11.29 -4.90 -28.98
C PHE A 66 12.10 -5.95 -28.20
N LEU A 67 12.77 -5.55 -27.11
CA LEU A 67 13.66 -6.44 -26.35
C LEU A 67 12.93 -7.62 -25.67
N GLU A 68 11.74 -7.41 -25.10
CA GLU A 68 10.94 -8.52 -24.56
C GLU A 68 10.42 -9.43 -25.69
N GLY A 69 10.20 -8.86 -26.88
CA GLY A 69 9.91 -9.61 -28.11
C GLY A 69 11.04 -10.55 -28.51
N VAL A 70 12.28 -10.07 -28.57
CA VAL A 70 13.42 -10.93 -28.93
C VAL A 70 13.62 -12.04 -27.90
N LYS A 71 13.44 -11.77 -26.60
CA LYS A 71 13.51 -12.81 -25.55
C LYS A 71 12.50 -13.95 -25.76
N SER A 72 11.37 -13.67 -26.41
CA SER A 72 10.34 -14.69 -26.70
C SER A 72 10.74 -15.69 -27.79
N LEU A 73 11.87 -15.49 -28.47
CA LEU A 73 12.44 -16.48 -29.40
C LEU A 73 13.07 -17.66 -28.65
N PHE A 74 13.58 -17.42 -27.44
CA PHE A 74 14.31 -18.40 -26.63
C PHE A 74 13.54 -18.82 -25.36
N SER A 75 12.31 -18.34 -25.19
CA SER A 75 11.52 -18.64 -24.00
C SER A 75 10.04 -18.83 -24.32
N LEU A 76 9.39 -19.72 -23.57
CA LEU A 76 7.95 -19.93 -23.63
C LEU A 76 7.21 -18.66 -23.22
N SER A 77 6.10 -18.36 -23.89
CA SER A 77 5.24 -17.24 -23.52
C SER A 77 4.69 -17.40 -22.11
N LYS A 78 4.22 -16.29 -21.52
CA LYS A 78 3.61 -16.30 -20.19
C LYS A 78 2.37 -17.19 -20.17
N ALA A 79 1.54 -17.09 -21.21
CA ALA A 79 0.34 -17.91 -21.36
C ALA A 79 0.66 -19.40 -21.49
N TYR A 80 1.66 -19.77 -22.28
CA TYR A 80 2.05 -21.17 -22.46
C TYR A 80 2.66 -21.79 -21.20
N ARG A 81 3.42 -21.01 -20.42
CA ARG A 81 3.86 -21.46 -19.09
C ARG A 81 2.70 -21.67 -18.14
N GLU A 82 1.75 -20.73 -18.09
CA GLU A 82 0.55 -20.87 -17.25
C GLU A 82 -0.26 -22.11 -17.66
N TRP A 83 -0.50 -22.32 -18.95
CA TRP A 83 -1.13 -23.51 -19.52
C TRP A 83 -0.49 -24.83 -19.05
N THR A 84 0.82 -24.96 -19.30
CA THR A 84 1.55 -26.18 -18.97
C THR A 84 1.64 -26.44 -17.47
N HIS A 85 1.80 -25.38 -16.66
CA HIS A 85 1.87 -25.49 -15.22
C HIS A 85 0.50 -25.83 -14.61
N SER A 86 -0.60 -25.27 -15.12
CA SER A 86 -1.96 -25.63 -14.69
C SER A 86 -2.27 -27.11 -14.95
N HIS A 87 -1.97 -27.63 -16.15
CA HIS A 87 -2.14 -29.06 -16.42
C HIS A 87 -1.27 -29.95 -15.51
N ARG A 88 -0.05 -29.49 -15.17
CA ARG A 88 0.82 -30.22 -14.25
C ARG A 88 0.27 -30.25 -12.83
N LEU A 89 -0.38 -29.17 -12.35
CA LEU A 89 -1.08 -29.17 -11.06
C LEU A 89 -2.23 -30.16 -11.03
N LEU A 90 -3.07 -30.17 -12.06
CA LEU A 90 -4.20 -31.11 -12.17
C LEU A 90 -3.72 -32.57 -12.14
N LYS A 91 -2.62 -32.89 -12.83
CA LYS A 91 -1.97 -34.21 -12.78
C LYS A 91 -1.41 -34.57 -11.41
N SER A 92 -1.10 -33.59 -10.56
CA SER A 92 -0.68 -33.80 -9.17
C SER A 92 -1.84 -33.73 -8.17
N HIS A 93 -3.08 -33.85 -8.65
CA HIS A 93 -4.32 -33.77 -7.85
C HIS A 93 -4.48 -32.45 -7.07
N LEU A 94 -3.85 -31.38 -7.53
CA LEU A 94 -4.07 -30.03 -7.00
C LEU A 94 -5.08 -29.29 -7.88
N LEU A 95 -6.06 -28.67 -7.22
CA LEU A 95 -7.09 -27.91 -7.91
C LEU A 95 -6.53 -26.59 -8.46
N THR A 96 -6.92 -26.26 -9.69
CA THR A 96 -6.66 -24.99 -10.37
C THR A 96 -7.81 -24.73 -11.34
N ALA A 97 -7.90 -23.53 -11.91
CA ALA A 97 -8.86 -23.26 -12.98
C ALA A 97 -8.49 -24.11 -14.20
N GLU A 98 -9.45 -24.89 -14.71
CA GLU A 98 -9.23 -25.80 -15.84
C GLU A 98 -8.77 -25.00 -17.08
N PRO A 99 -7.52 -25.17 -17.55
CA PRO A 99 -7.05 -24.47 -18.73
C PRO A 99 -7.60 -25.17 -19.97
N VAL A 100 -8.32 -24.42 -20.82
CA VAL A 100 -9.01 -24.97 -22.01
C VAL A 100 -8.47 -24.52 -23.36
N ALA A 101 -7.85 -23.34 -23.45
CA ALA A 101 -7.02 -22.99 -24.61
C ALA A 101 -5.79 -22.14 -24.27
N VAL A 102 -4.79 -22.19 -25.14
CA VAL A 102 -3.64 -21.27 -25.15
C VAL A 102 -3.39 -20.76 -26.57
N GLY A 103 -3.12 -19.46 -26.73
CA GLY A 103 -2.91 -18.81 -28.02
C GLY A 103 -1.63 -17.97 -28.06
N GLU A 104 -0.91 -17.99 -29.17
CA GLU A 104 0.24 -17.11 -29.44
C GLU A 104 0.11 -16.41 -30.79
N LYS A 105 0.24 -15.08 -30.78
CA LYS A 105 0.33 -14.24 -31.98
C LYS A 105 1.78 -13.82 -32.18
N ARG A 106 2.40 -14.29 -33.25
CA ARG A 106 3.79 -13.99 -33.60
C ARG A 106 3.87 -13.28 -34.94
N ARG A 107 4.81 -12.34 -35.09
CA ARG A 107 5.15 -11.68 -36.37
C ARG A 107 6.64 -11.85 -36.60
N PHE A 108 7.03 -12.48 -37.71
CA PHE A 108 8.42 -12.87 -37.98
C PHE A 108 9.08 -13.64 -36.80
N GLY A 109 8.34 -14.58 -36.21
CA GLY A 109 8.78 -15.35 -35.03
C GLY A 109 8.70 -14.61 -33.68
N ILE A 110 8.62 -13.28 -33.68
CA ILE A 110 8.58 -12.45 -32.48
C ILE A 110 7.16 -12.43 -31.87
N LEU A 111 7.04 -12.78 -30.59
CA LEU A 111 5.76 -12.76 -29.86
C LEU A 111 5.22 -11.33 -29.72
N LYS A 112 3.98 -11.12 -30.17
CA LYS A 112 3.23 -9.87 -30.01
C LYS A 112 2.22 -9.97 -28.87
N ASP A 113 1.39 -10.99 -28.91
CA ASP A 113 0.38 -11.27 -27.90
C ASP A 113 0.36 -12.76 -27.56
N CYS A 114 -0.01 -13.09 -26.33
CA CYS A 114 -0.35 -14.46 -25.94
C CYS A 114 -1.55 -14.50 -25.00
N TYR A 115 -2.27 -15.61 -25.04
CA TYR A 115 -3.57 -15.79 -24.42
C TYR A 115 -3.62 -17.13 -23.69
N VAL A 116 -4.19 -17.15 -22.49
CA VAL A 116 -4.61 -18.39 -21.83
C VAL A 116 -6.07 -18.25 -21.43
N ILE A 117 -6.86 -19.29 -21.73
CA ILE A 117 -8.28 -19.38 -21.43
C ILE A 117 -8.48 -20.49 -20.42
N SER A 118 -9.19 -20.20 -19.34
CA SER A 118 -9.55 -21.19 -18.32
C SER A 118 -11.03 -21.09 -17.95
N LYS A 119 -11.66 -22.20 -17.59
CA LYS A 119 -13.01 -22.16 -17.01
C LYS A 119 -13.02 -21.42 -15.68
N ALA A 120 -14.11 -20.70 -15.42
CA ALA A 120 -14.36 -20.09 -14.13
C ALA A 120 -14.67 -21.17 -13.09
N ILE A 121 -14.25 -20.95 -11.85
CA ILE A 121 -14.59 -21.84 -10.74
C ILE A 121 -15.87 -21.30 -10.10
N PRO A 122 -17.01 -22.01 -10.20
CA PRO A 122 -18.27 -21.54 -9.64
C PRO A 122 -18.23 -21.46 -8.12
N ASN A 123 -19.04 -20.57 -7.53
CA ASN A 123 -19.17 -20.39 -6.08
C ASN A 123 -17.84 -20.25 -5.35
N SER A 124 -16.93 -19.46 -5.92
CA SER A 124 -15.59 -19.28 -5.35
C SER A 124 -15.24 -17.80 -5.16
N THR A 125 -14.39 -17.55 -4.17
CA THR A 125 -13.83 -16.23 -3.91
C THR A 125 -12.36 -16.38 -3.52
N THR A 126 -11.61 -15.29 -3.55
CA THR A 126 -10.21 -15.33 -3.10
C THR A 126 -10.12 -15.61 -1.61
N VAL A 127 -9.07 -16.30 -1.17
CA VAL A 127 -8.80 -16.52 0.26
C VAL A 127 -8.75 -15.19 1.02
N LYS A 128 -8.19 -14.13 0.40
CA LYS A 128 -8.15 -12.80 1.01
C LYS A 128 -9.56 -12.26 1.27
N ALA A 129 -10.44 -12.30 0.27
CA ALA A 129 -11.81 -11.85 0.40
C ALA A 129 -12.62 -12.70 1.40
N PHE A 130 -12.44 -14.02 1.38
CA PHE A 130 -13.10 -14.92 2.34
C PHE A 130 -12.69 -14.60 3.79
N LEU A 131 -11.39 -14.38 4.03
CA LEU A 131 -10.88 -13.99 5.35
C LEU A 131 -11.50 -12.67 5.85
N SER A 132 -11.70 -11.70 4.97
CA SER A 132 -12.35 -10.43 5.33
C SER A 132 -13.85 -10.59 5.67
N ILE A 133 -14.54 -11.57 5.07
CA ILE A 133 -15.93 -11.87 5.39
C ILE A 133 -16.02 -12.50 6.79
N ILE A 134 -15.21 -13.51 7.07
CA ILE A 134 -15.23 -14.24 8.36
C ILE A 134 -14.55 -13.48 9.52
N GLN A 135 -13.97 -12.31 9.26
CA GLN A 135 -13.45 -11.42 10.30
C GLN A 135 -14.55 -10.64 11.04
N LYS A 136 -15.77 -10.55 10.47
CA LYS A 136 -16.86 -9.76 11.07
C LYS A 136 -17.35 -10.38 12.39
N PRO A 137 -17.81 -9.56 13.37
CA PRO A 137 -18.16 -10.02 14.73
C PRO A 137 -19.20 -11.16 14.80
N SER A 138 -20.00 -11.34 13.74
CA SER A 138 -21.02 -12.37 13.64
C SER A 138 -20.47 -13.78 13.32
N THR A 139 -19.18 -13.92 13.00
CA THR A 139 -18.56 -15.19 12.61
C THR A 139 -17.75 -15.76 13.78
N SER A 140 -17.87 -17.05 14.10
CA SER A 140 -17.19 -17.61 15.27
C SER A 140 -15.67 -17.65 15.07
N ALA A 141 -14.90 -17.21 16.08
CA ALA A 141 -13.44 -17.22 16.05
C ALA A 141 -12.86 -18.62 15.72
N LEU A 142 -13.61 -19.68 16.07
CA LEU A 142 -13.28 -21.06 15.76
C LEU A 142 -13.30 -21.32 14.24
N GLN A 143 -14.29 -20.82 13.50
CA GLN A 143 -14.36 -20.98 12.04
C GLN A 143 -13.16 -20.36 11.34
N LYS A 144 -12.79 -19.12 11.72
CA LYS A 144 -11.60 -18.45 11.18
C LYS A 144 -10.33 -19.25 11.47
N LYS A 145 -10.14 -19.72 12.71
CA LYS A 145 -9.00 -20.55 13.10
C LYS A 145 -8.93 -21.85 12.29
N THR A 146 -10.05 -22.56 12.13
CA THR A 146 -10.13 -23.80 11.33
C THR A 146 -9.81 -23.53 9.86
N PHE A 147 -10.33 -22.47 9.28
CA PHE A 147 -10.04 -22.10 7.89
C PHE A 147 -8.56 -21.78 7.67
N MET A 148 -7.95 -20.95 8.52
CA MET A 148 -6.52 -20.62 8.43
C MET A 148 -5.65 -21.87 8.60
N ASN A 149 -6.07 -22.78 9.48
CA ASN A 149 -5.43 -24.08 9.67
C ASN A 149 -5.49 -24.96 8.41
N ASN A 150 -6.62 -24.98 7.70
CA ASN A 150 -6.75 -25.71 6.43
C ASN A 150 -5.89 -25.08 5.33
N LEU A 151 -5.89 -23.75 5.24
CA LEU A 151 -5.07 -23.00 4.29
C LEU A 151 -3.58 -23.31 4.45
N ILE A 152 -3.06 -23.28 5.69
CA ILE A 152 -1.63 -23.51 5.91
C ILE A 152 -1.23 -24.96 5.66
N SER A 153 -2.12 -25.91 5.97
CA SER A 153 -1.94 -27.32 5.63
C SER A 153 -1.92 -27.52 4.11
N TYR A 154 -2.83 -26.89 3.36
CA TYR A 154 -2.84 -26.90 1.91
C TYR A 154 -1.52 -26.40 1.32
N VAL A 155 -1.02 -25.25 1.81
CA VAL A 155 0.27 -24.69 1.35
C VAL A 155 1.43 -25.63 1.67
N ARG A 156 1.40 -26.32 2.82
CA ARG A 156 2.39 -27.36 3.14
C ARG A 156 2.32 -28.51 2.15
N THR A 157 1.13 -28.99 1.80
CA THR A 157 0.92 -30.04 0.79
C THR A 157 1.52 -29.64 -0.56
N VAL A 158 1.22 -28.43 -1.06
CA VAL A 158 1.81 -27.90 -2.30
C VAL A 158 3.34 -27.93 -2.23
N HIS A 159 3.94 -27.46 -1.13
CA HIS A 159 5.39 -27.46 -0.96
C HIS A 159 5.99 -28.87 -0.79
N ASN A 160 5.24 -29.82 -0.21
CA ASN A 160 5.64 -31.23 -0.06
C ASN A 160 5.67 -31.96 -1.39
N LEU A 161 4.75 -31.62 -2.30
CA LEU A 161 4.78 -32.05 -3.71
C LEU A 161 5.92 -31.40 -4.52
N GLY A 162 6.75 -30.58 -3.88
CA GLY A 162 7.91 -29.97 -4.51
C GLY A 162 7.58 -28.75 -5.39
N ILE A 163 6.39 -28.17 -5.23
CA ILE A 163 5.88 -27.08 -6.07
C ILE A 163 6.18 -25.75 -5.40
N PHE A 164 6.95 -24.91 -6.10
CA PHE A 164 7.12 -23.49 -5.81
C PHE A 164 6.15 -22.73 -6.70
N HIS A 165 5.22 -21.94 -6.16
CA HIS A 165 4.27 -21.20 -6.99
C HIS A 165 4.91 -19.93 -7.60
N GLY A 166 5.79 -19.26 -6.86
CA GLY A 166 6.60 -18.13 -7.33
C GLY A 166 5.89 -16.78 -7.28
N GLU A 167 4.56 -16.77 -7.17
CA GLU A 167 3.78 -15.59 -6.77
C GLU A 167 2.70 -15.89 -5.72
N LEU A 168 3.02 -16.70 -4.70
CA LEU A 168 2.02 -17.12 -3.71
C LEU A 168 1.55 -15.94 -2.84
N HIS A 169 0.29 -15.56 -2.98
CA HIS A 169 -0.43 -14.62 -2.14
C HIS A 169 -1.90 -15.01 -2.09
N ALA A 170 -2.65 -14.57 -1.08
CA ALA A 170 -4.01 -15.01 -0.82
C ALA A 170 -5.02 -14.66 -1.93
N GLU A 171 -4.72 -13.68 -2.79
CA GLU A 171 -5.53 -13.39 -3.99
C GLU A 171 -5.34 -14.41 -5.12
N ASN A 172 -4.24 -15.16 -5.11
CA ASN A 172 -3.94 -16.22 -6.11
C ASN A 172 -4.40 -17.61 -5.63
N ILE A 173 -5.15 -17.67 -4.53
CA ILE A 173 -5.77 -18.90 -4.03
C ILE A 173 -7.26 -18.61 -3.97
N LEU A 174 -8.07 -19.36 -4.70
CA LEU A 174 -9.52 -19.34 -4.51
C LEU A 174 -9.93 -20.40 -3.52
N VAL A 175 -11.03 -20.14 -2.83
CA VAL A 175 -11.73 -21.11 -2.02
C VAL A 175 -13.21 -21.14 -2.41
N LYS A 176 -13.79 -22.34 -2.39
CA LYS A 176 -15.22 -22.55 -2.57
C LYS A 176 -16.01 -22.05 -1.36
N THR A 177 -17.04 -21.25 -1.57
CA THR A 177 -17.86 -20.70 -0.48
C THR A 177 -18.78 -21.75 0.14
N ASP A 178 -19.19 -22.75 -0.64
CA ASP A 178 -19.94 -23.94 -0.25
C ASP A 178 -19.07 -25.02 0.42
N ASN A 179 -17.77 -25.07 0.09
CA ASN A 179 -16.81 -25.97 0.73
C ASN A 179 -15.48 -25.25 1.04
N PRO A 180 -15.36 -24.62 2.23
CA PRO A 180 -14.21 -23.80 2.60
C PRO A 180 -12.92 -24.58 2.91
N ALA A 181 -12.86 -25.87 2.58
CA ALA A 181 -11.65 -26.70 2.60
C ALA A 181 -11.03 -26.92 1.20
N SER A 182 -11.73 -26.54 0.12
CA SER A 182 -11.29 -26.75 -1.26
C SER A 182 -10.56 -25.52 -1.81
N PHE A 183 -9.24 -25.60 -1.96
CA PHE A 183 -8.39 -24.50 -2.44
C PHE A 183 -7.92 -24.70 -3.89
N TYR A 184 -8.09 -23.67 -4.72
CA TYR A 184 -7.66 -23.64 -6.11
C TYR A 184 -6.51 -22.65 -6.29
N LEU A 185 -5.39 -23.10 -6.87
CA LEU A 185 -4.21 -22.26 -7.10
C LEU A 185 -4.27 -21.60 -8.48
N LEU A 186 -4.10 -20.29 -8.56
CA LEU A 186 -4.18 -19.49 -9.78
C LEU A 186 -2.88 -18.76 -10.11
N ASP A 187 -2.70 -18.34 -11.36
CA ASP A 187 -1.54 -17.56 -11.84
C ASP A 187 -0.20 -18.30 -11.69
N VAL A 188 -0.21 -19.55 -12.13
CA VAL A 188 0.88 -20.52 -11.93
C VAL A 188 1.97 -20.42 -12.99
N GLY A 189 1.97 -19.40 -13.85
CA GLY A 189 2.93 -19.24 -14.96
C GLY A 189 4.40 -19.01 -14.54
N ARG A 190 4.66 -18.83 -13.24
CA ARG A 190 6.02 -18.75 -12.66
C ARG A 190 6.35 -19.94 -11.75
N ALA A 191 5.49 -20.94 -11.70
CA ALA A 191 5.70 -22.09 -10.85
C ALA A 191 6.95 -22.88 -11.26
N LEU A 192 7.65 -23.44 -10.28
CA LEU A 192 8.74 -24.38 -10.48
C LEU A 192 8.37 -25.70 -9.80
N PHE A 193 8.66 -26.80 -10.45
CA PHE A 193 8.35 -28.14 -9.97
C PHE A 193 9.66 -28.88 -9.72
N LYS A 194 9.95 -29.19 -8.46
CA LYS A 194 11.16 -29.89 -8.01
C LYS A 194 10.79 -31.22 -7.37
N LYS A 195 11.73 -32.16 -7.28
CA LYS A 195 11.53 -33.40 -6.51
C LYS A 195 11.28 -33.12 -5.02
N LYS A 196 12.05 -32.18 -4.45
CA LYS A 196 11.89 -31.66 -3.09
C LYS A 196 12.07 -30.15 -3.12
N LEU A 197 11.16 -29.41 -2.48
CA LEU A 197 11.25 -27.95 -2.42
C LEU A 197 12.20 -27.53 -1.28
N PRO A 198 13.29 -26.80 -1.56
CA PRO A 198 14.23 -26.36 -0.53
C PRO A 198 13.60 -25.42 0.51
N LEU A 199 14.08 -25.48 1.76
CA LEU A 199 13.57 -24.66 2.87
C LEU A 199 13.58 -23.15 2.57
N PRO A 200 14.61 -22.55 1.92
CA PRO A 200 14.57 -21.13 1.57
C PRO A 200 13.41 -20.75 0.63
N PHE A 201 12.98 -21.66 -0.25
CA PHE A 201 11.86 -21.43 -1.16
C PHE A 201 10.53 -21.52 -0.41
N ARG A 202 10.39 -22.49 0.52
CA ARG A 202 9.24 -22.59 1.42
C ARG A 202 9.07 -21.32 2.26
N ILE A 203 10.16 -20.86 2.87
CA ILE A 203 10.19 -19.61 3.64
C ILE A 203 9.75 -18.44 2.76
N HIS A 204 10.24 -18.36 1.52
CA HIS A 204 9.87 -17.29 0.59
C HIS A 204 8.37 -17.25 0.30
N GLU A 205 7.78 -18.38 -0.09
CA GLU A 205 6.37 -18.49 -0.46
C GLU A 205 5.46 -18.29 0.76
N LEU A 206 5.80 -18.91 1.89
CA LEU A 206 5.08 -18.74 3.16
C LEU A 206 5.08 -17.26 3.59
N SER A 207 6.23 -16.60 3.55
CA SER A 207 6.33 -15.18 3.94
C SER A 207 5.51 -14.28 3.02
N ARG A 208 5.39 -14.61 1.73
CA ARG A 208 4.57 -13.83 0.79
C ARG A 208 3.08 -14.02 1.03
N LEU A 209 2.65 -15.25 1.27
CA LEU A 209 1.27 -15.56 1.65
C LEU A 209 0.88 -14.84 2.94
N LEU A 210 1.66 -15.01 4.01
CA LEU A 210 1.37 -14.39 5.31
C LEU A 210 1.39 -12.87 5.24
N TYR A 211 2.32 -12.29 4.48
CA TYR A 211 2.31 -10.84 4.23
C TYR A 211 1.01 -10.37 3.54
N SER A 212 0.43 -11.17 2.64
CA SER A 212 -0.77 -10.77 1.89
C SER A 212 -2.05 -10.71 2.73
N ILE A 213 -2.02 -11.27 3.95
CA ILE A 213 -3.14 -11.32 4.91
C ILE A 213 -2.83 -10.61 6.24
N ILE A 214 -1.68 -9.94 6.35
CA ILE A 214 -1.23 -9.28 7.60
C ILE A 214 -2.12 -8.09 8.01
N ASP A 215 -2.89 -7.56 7.07
CA ASP A 215 -3.90 -6.51 7.28
C ASP A 215 -5.23 -7.07 7.82
N ILE A 216 -5.43 -8.38 7.78
CA ILE A 216 -6.66 -9.08 8.20
C ILE A 216 -6.43 -9.92 9.47
N CYS A 217 -5.22 -10.43 9.64
CA CYS A 217 -4.85 -11.31 10.75
C CYS A 217 -4.10 -10.58 11.86
N THR A 218 -4.30 -11.00 13.11
CA THR A 218 -3.52 -10.52 14.25
C THR A 218 -2.08 -11.06 14.21
N HIS A 219 -1.19 -10.46 14.99
CA HIS A 219 0.19 -10.95 15.10
C HIS A 219 0.25 -12.41 15.60
N ASP A 220 -0.62 -12.76 16.56
CA ASP A 220 -0.68 -14.10 17.14
C ASP A 220 -1.22 -15.12 16.13
N GLU A 221 -2.22 -14.75 15.32
CA GLU A 221 -2.72 -15.59 14.24
C GLU A 221 -1.62 -15.87 13.21
N ILE A 222 -0.88 -14.84 12.79
CA ILE A 222 0.24 -15.00 11.85
C ILE A 222 1.32 -15.92 12.44
N THR A 223 1.68 -15.71 13.71
CA THR A 223 2.68 -16.53 14.40
C THR A 223 2.23 -17.98 14.52
N GLY A 224 0.99 -18.22 14.93
CA GLY A 224 0.41 -19.56 15.02
C GLY A 224 0.36 -20.29 13.68
N LEU A 225 0.16 -19.57 12.56
CA LEU A 225 0.25 -20.18 11.23
C LEU A 225 1.67 -20.60 10.86
N ILE A 226 2.68 -19.80 11.24
CA ILE A 226 4.09 -20.15 10.99
C ILE A 226 4.45 -21.41 11.77
N ASP A 227 4.04 -21.49 13.04
CA ASP A 227 4.31 -22.61 13.92
C ASP A 227 3.65 -23.88 13.43
N LYS A 228 2.35 -23.77 13.11
CA LYS A 228 1.62 -24.86 12.49
C LYS A 228 2.35 -25.32 11.25
N TYR A 229 2.72 -24.43 10.32
CA TYR A 229 3.48 -24.80 9.11
C TYR A 229 4.73 -25.62 9.43
N ALA A 230 5.47 -25.24 10.47
CA ALA A 230 6.72 -25.88 10.89
C ALA A 230 6.54 -27.22 11.63
N ASP A 231 5.39 -27.48 12.26
CA ASP A 231 5.18 -28.63 13.15
C ASP A 231 5.54 -30.01 12.58
N GLN A 232 5.26 -30.20 11.29
CA GLN A 232 5.53 -31.46 10.58
C GLN A 232 6.77 -31.37 9.68
N LEU A 233 7.50 -30.25 9.73
CA LEU A 233 8.65 -29.98 8.88
C LEU A 233 9.97 -29.98 9.64
N LEU A 234 9.97 -29.50 10.88
CA LEU A 234 11.19 -29.24 11.66
C LEU A 234 11.06 -29.78 13.09
N PRO A 235 12.17 -30.25 13.70
CA PRO A 235 12.24 -30.55 15.13
C PRO A 235 11.90 -29.33 16.00
N ASN A 236 11.39 -29.55 17.21
CA ASN A 236 10.96 -28.46 18.12
C ASN A 236 12.03 -27.37 18.33
N LYS A 237 13.31 -27.74 18.48
CA LYS A 237 14.42 -26.80 18.69
C LYS A 237 14.64 -25.81 17.53
N GLU A 238 14.18 -26.14 16.32
CA GLU A 238 14.38 -25.32 15.13
C GLU A 238 13.16 -24.44 14.78
N LYS A 239 12.01 -24.67 15.42
CA LYS A 239 10.75 -23.95 15.11
C LYS A 239 10.86 -22.46 15.43
N ASP A 240 11.47 -22.09 16.54
CA ASP A 240 11.65 -20.67 16.92
C ASP A 240 12.57 -19.92 15.94
N ILE A 241 13.62 -20.59 15.46
CA ILE A 241 14.53 -20.04 14.45
C ILE A 241 13.76 -19.84 13.13
N PHE A 242 12.99 -20.85 12.70
CA PHE A 242 12.15 -20.75 11.51
C PHE A 242 11.15 -19.60 11.60
N ARG A 243 10.44 -19.50 12.73
CA ARG A 243 9.49 -18.40 13.03
C ARG A 243 10.17 -17.04 12.87
N THR A 244 11.32 -16.86 13.51
CA THR A 244 12.11 -15.62 13.45
C THR A 244 12.52 -15.27 12.02
N ILE A 245 12.95 -16.25 11.23
CA ILE A 245 13.36 -16.04 9.83
C ILE A 245 12.16 -15.64 8.96
N VAL A 246 11.02 -16.31 9.11
CA VAL A 246 9.79 -16.00 8.36
C VAL A 246 9.28 -14.60 8.69
N LEU A 247 9.17 -14.24 9.97
CA LEU A 247 8.77 -12.88 10.40
C LEU A 247 9.72 -11.80 9.85
N LYS A 248 11.03 -12.04 9.92
CA LYS A 248 12.04 -11.13 9.33
C LYS A 248 11.88 -11.00 7.82
N LYS A 249 11.48 -12.08 7.12
CA LYS A 249 11.24 -12.07 5.67
C LYS A 249 9.95 -11.36 5.31
N ILE A 250 8.86 -11.54 6.07
CA ILE A 250 7.61 -10.78 5.96
C ILE A 250 7.92 -9.28 6.07
N TYR A 251 8.69 -8.88 7.08
CA TYR A 251 9.12 -7.49 7.26
C TYR A 251 9.90 -6.96 6.04
N LYS A 252 10.86 -7.74 5.52
CA LYS A 252 11.60 -7.38 4.30
C LYS A 252 10.69 -7.24 3.07
N ILE A 253 9.68 -8.10 2.93
CA ILE A 253 8.68 -8.01 1.85
C ILE A 253 7.87 -6.73 1.98
N LYS A 254 7.34 -6.43 3.16
CA LYS A 254 6.62 -5.17 3.49
C LYS A 254 7.43 -3.97 3.03
N HIS A 255 8.68 -3.88 3.50
CA HIS A 255 9.55 -2.73 3.21
C HIS A 255 9.90 -2.60 1.72
N ARG A 256 10.17 -3.71 1.03
CA ARG A 256 10.46 -3.70 -0.42
C ARG A 256 9.24 -3.27 -1.24
N LEU A 257 8.06 -3.81 -0.93
CA LEU A 257 6.83 -3.48 -1.66
C LEU A 257 6.42 -2.04 -1.43
N TRP A 258 6.55 -1.57 -0.19
CA TRP A 258 6.41 -0.17 0.15
C TRP A 258 7.31 0.71 -0.70
N GLN A 259 8.63 0.51 -0.67
CA GLN A 259 9.57 1.30 -1.48
C GLN A 259 9.26 1.26 -2.98
N SER A 260 8.87 0.09 -3.49
CA SER A 260 8.47 -0.08 -4.89
C SER A 260 7.22 0.76 -5.21
N ARG A 261 6.17 0.67 -4.37
CA ARG A 261 4.92 1.44 -4.51
C ARG A 261 5.19 2.94 -4.42
N THR A 262 6.01 3.38 -3.46
CA THR A 262 6.41 4.78 -3.33
C THR A 262 7.10 5.28 -4.60
N ARG A 263 8.03 4.51 -5.18
CA ARG A 263 8.75 4.93 -6.39
C ARG A 263 7.89 4.92 -7.65
N LYS A 264 6.72 4.29 -7.66
CA LYS A 264 5.81 4.30 -8.82
C LYS A 264 5.28 5.70 -9.12
N CYS A 265 5.19 6.60 -8.14
CA CYS A 265 4.74 7.97 -8.36
C CYS A 265 5.74 8.83 -9.14
N LEU A 266 6.93 8.30 -9.47
CA LEU A 266 7.95 8.96 -10.28
C LEU A 266 8.08 8.37 -11.69
N LYS A 267 7.16 7.51 -12.12
CA LYS A 267 7.22 6.83 -13.42
C LYS A 267 5.83 6.78 -14.06
N THR A 268 5.77 6.90 -15.38
CA THR A 268 4.52 6.72 -16.12
C THR A 268 4.00 5.28 -15.98
N ASN A 269 2.76 5.14 -15.53
CA ASN A 269 2.03 3.88 -15.33
C ASN A 269 0.51 4.16 -15.27
N ASN A 270 -0.30 3.15 -14.94
CA ASN A 270 -1.76 3.27 -14.91
C ASN A 270 -2.32 4.31 -13.91
N VAL A 271 -1.53 4.73 -12.92
CA VAL A 271 -1.95 5.71 -11.89
C VAL A 271 -1.28 7.07 -12.09
N PHE A 272 -0.05 7.09 -12.60
CA PHE A 272 0.78 8.30 -12.68
C PHE A 272 1.30 8.54 -14.08
N THR A 273 1.43 9.82 -14.44
CA THR A 273 2.10 10.26 -15.67
C THR A 273 3.23 11.20 -15.29
N VAL A 274 4.40 11.00 -15.90
CA VAL A 274 5.51 11.96 -15.87
C VAL A 274 5.59 12.62 -17.23
N THR A 275 5.48 13.94 -17.25
CA THR A 275 5.50 14.75 -18.47
C THR A 275 6.24 16.07 -18.23
N THR A 276 6.38 16.86 -19.29
CA THR A 276 6.90 18.23 -19.25
C THR A 276 5.83 19.18 -19.76
N TYR A 277 5.62 20.31 -19.09
CA TYR A 277 4.63 21.31 -19.46
C TYR A 277 5.05 22.69 -18.95
N ALA A 278 5.02 23.71 -19.80
CA ALA A 278 5.35 25.11 -19.45
C ALA A 278 6.67 25.27 -18.65
N GLY A 279 7.74 24.55 -19.04
CA GLY A 279 9.03 24.60 -18.35
C GLY A 279 9.13 23.77 -17.06
N TYR A 280 8.06 23.11 -16.65
CA TYR A 280 8.03 22.22 -15.49
C TYR A 280 8.21 20.76 -15.90
N THR A 281 8.95 20.00 -15.08
CA THR A 281 8.77 18.54 -15.00
C THR A 281 7.59 18.26 -14.07
N VAL A 282 6.57 17.56 -14.58
CA VAL A 282 5.32 17.32 -13.87
C VAL A 282 5.16 15.83 -13.60
N ASN A 283 4.96 15.46 -12.33
CA ASN A 283 4.52 14.12 -11.93
C ASN A 283 3.09 14.27 -11.44
N LYS A 284 2.12 13.69 -12.14
CA LYS A 284 0.69 13.84 -11.85
C LYS A 284 -0.01 12.51 -11.74
N ARG A 285 -1.14 12.48 -11.02
CA ARG A 285 -2.11 11.38 -11.14
C ARG A 285 -2.80 11.45 -12.51
N ASN A 286 -3.14 10.30 -13.08
CA ASN A 286 -3.73 10.21 -14.42
C ASN A 286 -5.13 10.84 -14.52
N GLU A 287 -5.86 10.86 -13.41
CA GLU A 287 -7.20 11.46 -13.29
C GLU A 287 -7.20 13.00 -13.44
N TRP A 288 -6.03 13.67 -13.41
CA TRP A 288 -5.93 15.12 -13.56
C TRP A 288 -5.29 15.50 -14.89
N ASP A 289 -5.90 16.45 -15.61
CA ASP A 289 -5.27 17.05 -16.78
C ASP A 289 -4.13 18.00 -16.41
N VAL A 290 -3.07 18.03 -17.22
CA VAL A 290 -1.86 18.83 -16.92
C VAL A 290 -2.12 20.33 -17.07
N SER A 291 -2.97 20.74 -18.01
CA SER A 291 -3.29 22.16 -18.23
C SER A 291 -4.10 22.73 -17.06
N THR A 292 -5.09 21.98 -16.57
CA THR A 292 -5.85 22.31 -15.35
C THR A 292 -4.94 22.47 -14.13
N LEU A 293 -3.96 21.57 -13.97
CA LEU A 293 -2.99 21.66 -12.88
C LEU A 293 -2.05 22.86 -13.02
N ALA A 294 -1.65 23.22 -14.24
CA ALA A 294 -0.84 24.42 -14.48
C ALA A 294 -1.63 25.70 -14.14
N ALA A 295 -2.90 25.78 -14.56
CA ALA A 295 -3.78 26.91 -14.22
C ALA A 295 -3.99 27.06 -12.70
N LEU A 296 -3.90 25.97 -11.94
CA LEU A 296 -3.89 26.03 -10.47
C LEU A 296 -2.61 26.65 -9.90
N ILE A 297 -1.45 26.37 -10.50
CA ILE A 297 -0.18 27.01 -10.13
C ILE A 297 -0.24 28.50 -10.46
N ASP A 298 -0.79 28.89 -11.61
CA ASP A 298 -0.93 30.30 -11.97
C ASP A 298 -1.82 31.05 -10.98
N ARG A 299 -2.98 30.49 -10.64
CA ARG A 299 -3.86 31.03 -9.58
C ARG A 299 -3.16 31.15 -8.23
N HIS A 300 -2.34 30.16 -7.86
CA HIS A 300 -1.55 30.22 -6.63
C HIS A 300 -0.53 31.36 -6.64
N LEU A 301 0.11 31.62 -7.77
CA LEU A 301 1.08 32.72 -7.87
C LEU A 301 0.38 34.09 -7.82
N ILE A 302 -0.77 34.22 -8.47
CA ILE A 302 -1.59 35.44 -8.48
C ILE A 302 -2.16 35.74 -7.09
N SER A 303 -2.58 34.72 -6.33
CA SER A 303 -3.25 34.94 -5.04
C SER A 303 -2.39 35.66 -4.00
N PHE A 304 -1.06 35.56 -4.08
CA PHE A 304 -0.17 36.33 -3.19
C PHE A 304 -0.20 37.84 -3.44
N LYS A 305 -0.70 38.29 -4.60
CA LYS A 305 -0.83 39.70 -4.96
C LYS A 305 -2.27 40.18 -4.83
N GLU A 306 -3.22 39.37 -5.30
CA GLU A 306 -4.59 39.84 -5.58
C GLU A 306 -5.66 39.19 -4.71
N GLN A 307 -5.39 38.05 -4.05
CA GLN A 307 -6.40 37.28 -3.30
C GLN A 307 -5.82 36.73 -1.98
N PRO A 308 -5.52 37.61 -1.00
CA PRO A 308 -4.88 37.22 0.25
C PRO A 308 -5.70 36.21 1.07
N ASP A 309 -7.03 36.17 0.94
CA ASP A 309 -7.90 35.21 1.65
C ASP A 309 -7.64 33.75 1.27
N MET A 310 -7.05 33.50 0.09
CA MET A 310 -6.64 32.17 -0.32
C MET A 310 -5.29 31.77 0.27
N VAL A 311 -4.51 32.71 0.80
CA VAL A 311 -3.15 32.48 1.30
C VAL A 311 -3.20 31.99 2.75
N ILE A 312 -2.83 30.72 2.96
CA ILE A 312 -2.69 30.15 4.30
C ILE A 312 -1.36 30.60 4.94
N LYS A 313 -0.30 30.69 4.13
CA LYS A 313 1.03 31.04 4.62
C LYS A 313 1.87 31.68 3.53
N SER A 314 2.51 32.80 3.83
CA SER A 314 3.52 33.42 2.98
C SER A 314 4.80 33.64 3.77
N SER A 315 5.93 33.23 3.21
CA SER A 315 7.27 33.46 3.76
C SER A 315 8.31 33.46 2.64
N ALA A 316 9.52 33.92 2.93
CA ALA A 316 10.63 33.92 1.97
C ALA A 316 10.98 32.52 1.40
N LYS A 317 10.64 31.44 2.11
CA LYS A 317 10.99 30.05 1.75
C LYS A 317 9.80 29.20 1.33
N THR A 318 8.58 29.61 1.64
CA THR A 318 7.38 28.79 1.42
C THR A 318 6.15 29.66 1.23
N GLY A 319 5.37 29.34 0.21
CA GLY A 319 4.01 29.85 -0.01
C GLY A 319 3.00 28.70 0.10
N ILE A 320 1.86 28.93 0.73
CA ILE A 320 0.77 27.96 0.84
C ILE A 320 -0.55 28.66 0.53
N THR A 321 -1.31 28.13 -0.41
CA THR A 321 -2.65 28.62 -0.74
C THR A 321 -3.67 27.50 -0.73
N ARG A 322 -4.94 27.85 -0.52
CA ARG A 322 -6.10 26.98 -0.70
C ARG A 322 -6.92 27.49 -1.87
N ILE A 323 -7.18 26.63 -2.85
CA ILE A 323 -7.89 26.99 -4.08
C ILE A 323 -9.03 26.00 -4.29
N ALA A 324 -10.24 26.51 -4.53
CA ALA A 324 -11.41 25.71 -4.89
C ALA A 324 -11.29 25.15 -6.32
N VAL A 325 -11.75 23.92 -6.51
CA VAL A 325 -11.69 23.21 -7.79
C VAL A 325 -12.99 22.46 -8.07
N SER A 326 -13.40 22.46 -9.33
CA SER A 326 -14.53 21.67 -9.81
C SER A 326 -14.01 20.32 -10.32
N HIS A 327 -13.86 19.35 -9.41
CA HIS A 327 -13.45 17.98 -9.72
C HIS A 327 -14.39 17.00 -9.00
N GLU A 328 -14.76 15.90 -9.65
CA GLU A 328 -15.81 14.96 -9.19
C GLU A 328 -15.66 14.54 -7.71
N SER A 329 -14.43 14.37 -7.25
CA SER A 329 -14.11 13.88 -5.89
C SER A 329 -13.41 14.89 -4.97
N ILE A 330 -12.92 16.02 -5.50
CA ILE A 330 -12.09 16.96 -4.73
C ILE A 330 -12.67 18.36 -4.93
N LYS A 331 -13.09 18.99 -3.84
CA LYS A 331 -13.71 20.33 -3.88
C LYS A 331 -12.70 21.46 -3.77
N SER A 332 -11.57 21.21 -3.12
CA SER A 332 -10.49 22.19 -3.03
C SER A 332 -9.14 21.53 -2.83
N VAL A 333 -8.09 22.26 -3.19
CA VAL A 333 -6.69 21.82 -3.12
C VAL A 333 -5.86 22.79 -2.32
N CYS A 334 -4.82 22.25 -1.70
CA CYS A 334 -3.76 23.02 -1.06
C CYS A 334 -2.49 22.96 -1.92
N ILE A 335 -1.95 24.12 -2.26
CA ILE A 335 -0.73 24.24 -3.08
C ILE A 335 0.38 24.77 -2.20
N LYS A 336 1.45 23.99 -2.06
CA LYS A 336 2.65 24.36 -1.31
C LYS A 336 3.80 24.61 -2.27
N GLU A 337 4.22 25.87 -2.38
CA GLU A 337 5.41 26.31 -3.10
C GLU A 337 6.61 26.29 -2.17
N HIS A 338 7.72 25.73 -2.66
CA HIS A 338 9.03 25.82 -2.04
C HIS A 338 9.93 26.75 -2.84
N ARG A 339 10.37 27.84 -2.19
CA ARG A 339 11.24 28.87 -2.74
C ARG A 339 12.68 28.66 -2.27
N TYR A 340 13.67 28.90 -3.14
CA TYR A 340 15.09 28.74 -2.81
C TYR A 340 15.86 30.05 -2.99
N PRO A 341 15.83 30.97 -2.00
CA PRO A 341 16.51 32.26 -2.11
C PRO A 341 18.04 32.16 -2.29
N SER A 342 18.65 31.08 -1.76
CA SER A 342 20.10 30.88 -1.80
C SER A 342 20.52 30.09 -3.04
N ALA A 343 21.45 30.66 -3.82
CA ALA A 343 22.07 29.98 -4.97
C ALA A 343 22.76 28.66 -4.59
N LEU A 344 23.44 28.63 -3.45
CA LEU A 344 24.05 27.41 -2.91
C LEU A 344 23.01 26.31 -2.64
N LYS A 345 21.84 26.67 -2.08
CA LYS A 345 20.75 25.70 -1.87
C LYS A 345 20.15 25.21 -3.18
N ARG A 346 19.99 26.08 -4.18
CA ARG A 346 19.54 25.69 -5.52
C ARG A 346 20.50 24.66 -6.14
N PHE A 347 21.80 24.88 -6.01
CA PHE A 347 22.82 23.92 -6.44
C PHE A 347 22.71 22.58 -5.68
N PHE A 348 22.62 22.57 -4.35
CA PHE A 348 22.48 21.32 -3.59
C PHE A 348 21.21 20.52 -3.93
N TYR A 349 20.08 21.18 -4.22
CA TYR A 349 18.85 20.51 -4.67
C TYR A 349 18.87 20.11 -6.15
N SER A 350 19.95 20.38 -6.87
CA SER A 350 20.17 19.82 -8.21
C SER A 350 20.57 18.35 -8.12
N PHE A 351 21.30 17.99 -7.05
CA PHE A 351 21.77 16.62 -6.78
C PHE A 351 20.94 15.87 -5.72
N ARG A 352 20.05 16.58 -5.01
CA ARG A 352 19.12 16.03 -4.01
C ARG A 352 17.68 16.28 -4.42
N ASN A 353 16.77 15.43 -3.95
CA ASN A 353 15.34 15.67 -4.16
C ASN A 353 14.92 17.04 -3.58
N SER A 354 14.17 17.82 -4.36
CA SER A 354 13.54 19.06 -3.89
C SER A 354 12.60 18.78 -2.71
N PRO A 355 12.40 19.75 -1.79
CA PRO A 355 11.38 19.63 -0.74
C PRO A 355 10.00 19.18 -1.22
N ALA A 356 9.48 19.70 -2.35
CA ALA A 356 8.21 19.25 -2.90
C ALA A 356 8.27 17.78 -3.35
N ARG A 357 9.37 17.36 -4.00
CA ARG A 357 9.58 15.96 -4.38
C ARG A 357 9.70 15.04 -3.17
N ARG A 358 10.33 15.49 -2.08
CA ARG A 358 10.37 14.75 -0.81
C ARG A 358 8.98 14.62 -0.22
N ALA A 359 8.18 15.69 -0.20
CA ALA A 359 6.81 15.66 0.28
C ALA A 359 5.93 14.73 -0.58
N TRP A 360 6.05 14.78 -1.91
CA TRP A 360 5.39 13.87 -2.86
C TRP A 360 5.73 12.40 -2.59
N LEU A 361 7.01 12.09 -2.45
CA LEU A 361 7.48 10.75 -2.12
C LEU A 361 7.02 10.30 -0.73
N ALA A 362 7.05 11.21 0.26
CA ALA A 362 6.61 10.92 1.61
C ALA A 362 5.11 10.69 1.69
N ALA A 363 4.29 11.49 1.02
CA ALA A 363 2.84 11.31 0.96
C ALA A 363 2.48 9.93 0.38
N HIS A 364 3.04 9.60 -0.78
CA HIS A 364 2.83 8.27 -1.37
C HIS A 364 3.43 7.14 -0.53
N GLY A 365 4.53 7.40 0.17
CA GLY A 365 5.12 6.49 1.14
C GLY A 365 4.17 6.20 2.30
N LEU A 366 3.60 7.23 2.93
CA LEU A 366 2.62 7.08 3.99
C LEU A 366 1.41 6.28 3.51
N MET A 367 0.82 6.65 2.37
CA MET A 367 -0.32 5.93 1.79
C MET A 367 0.02 4.45 1.52
N ALA A 368 1.20 4.17 0.97
CA ALA A 368 1.64 2.80 0.71
C ALA A 368 1.94 1.98 1.98
N ALA A 369 2.15 2.66 3.11
CA ALA A 369 2.26 2.09 4.44
C ALA A 369 0.95 2.14 5.25
N ASN A 370 -0.17 2.48 4.60
CA ASN A 370 -1.51 2.62 5.20
C ASN A 370 -1.62 3.71 6.28
N PHE A 371 -0.90 4.82 6.12
CA PHE A 371 -1.08 6.03 6.92
C PHE A 371 -1.84 7.08 6.10
N LEU A 372 -2.68 7.84 6.81
CA LEU A 372 -3.45 8.91 6.21
C LEU A 372 -2.60 10.18 6.06
N THR A 373 -2.77 10.83 4.93
CA THR A 373 -2.18 12.11 4.53
C THR A 373 -3.12 12.69 3.48
N PRO A 374 -3.19 14.02 3.31
CA PRO A 374 -3.86 14.58 2.14
C PRO A 374 -3.36 13.92 0.87
N LYS A 375 -4.28 13.48 0.02
CA LYS A 375 -4.03 12.86 -1.28
C LYS A 375 -3.13 13.79 -2.11
N PRO A 376 -1.90 13.36 -2.46
CA PRO A 376 -1.05 14.12 -3.34
C PRO A 376 -1.58 14.01 -4.78
N ILE A 377 -1.76 15.14 -5.44
CA ILE A 377 -2.36 15.28 -6.78
C ILE A 377 -1.27 15.44 -7.84
N ALA A 378 -0.38 16.41 -7.65
CA ALA A 378 0.73 16.67 -8.57
C ALA A 378 1.98 17.25 -7.89
N LEU A 379 3.12 17.03 -8.54
CA LEU A 379 4.42 17.62 -8.25
C LEU A 379 4.89 18.36 -9.50
N PHE A 380 5.21 19.64 -9.34
CA PHE A 380 5.83 20.49 -10.36
C PHE A 380 7.25 20.86 -9.92
N GLU A 381 8.22 20.70 -10.81
CA GLU A 381 9.60 21.16 -10.59
C GLU A 381 10.08 21.95 -11.80
N GLU A 382 10.41 23.22 -11.58
CA GLU A 382 11.08 24.04 -12.59
C GLU A 382 12.58 23.77 -12.50
N LYS A 383 13.17 23.35 -13.62
CA LYS A 383 14.60 23.11 -13.72
C LYS A 383 15.21 23.96 -14.82
N ARG A 384 16.24 24.73 -14.51
CA ARG A 384 17.07 25.46 -15.48
C ARG A 384 18.49 24.90 -15.43
N PHE A 385 19.01 24.38 -16.54
CA PHE A 385 20.34 23.74 -16.59
C PHE A 385 20.56 22.72 -15.45
N ALA A 386 19.57 21.82 -15.25
CA ALA A 386 19.51 20.85 -14.15
C ALA A 386 19.38 21.41 -12.71
N ARG A 387 19.37 22.75 -12.54
CA ARG A 387 19.16 23.44 -11.26
C ARG A 387 17.69 23.62 -10.95
N VAL A 388 17.24 23.18 -9.77
CA VAL A 388 15.85 23.39 -9.31
C VAL A 388 15.66 24.85 -8.88
N GLU A 389 14.79 25.59 -9.56
CA GLU A 389 14.49 27.00 -9.23
C GLU A 389 13.34 27.12 -8.24
N LYS A 390 12.26 26.39 -8.48
CA LYS A 390 11.06 26.34 -7.67
C LYS A 390 10.44 24.96 -7.78
N SER A 391 9.72 24.57 -6.74
CA SER A 391 8.91 23.36 -6.80
C SER A 391 7.60 23.51 -6.05
N PHE A 392 6.58 22.83 -6.54
CA PHE A 392 5.22 22.88 -6.01
C PHE A 392 4.72 21.47 -5.77
N VAL A 393 3.98 21.28 -4.69
CA VAL A 393 3.16 20.08 -4.49
C VAL A 393 1.71 20.51 -4.32
N ILE A 394 0.83 19.89 -5.10
CA ILE A 394 -0.61 20.06 -5.04
C ILE A 394 -1.17 18.85 -4.30
N MET A 395 -1.94 19.10 -3.24
CA MET A 395 -2.58 18.06 -2.43
C MET A 395 -4.06 18.39 -2.27
N GLU A 396 -4.89 17.39 -1.98
CA GLU A 396 -6.27 17.67 -1.55
C GLU A 396 -6.27 18.55 -0.31
N GLU A 397 -7.29 19.39 -0.17
CA GLU A 397 -7.54 20.09 1.08
C GLU A 397 -8.54 19.30 1.94
N LEU A 398 -8.29 19.32 3.25
CA LEU A 398 -9.04 18.52 4.23
C LEU A 398 -10.12 19.36 4.93
N SER A 399 -11.16 19.76 4.19
CA SER A 399 -12.18 20.71 4.64
C SER A 399 -12.97 20.31 5.90
N ARG A 400 -13.04 19.01 6.21
CA ARG A 400 -13.76 18.46 7.38
C ARG A 400 -12.84 18.01 8.52
N CYS A 401 -11.59 18.49 8.53
CA CYS A 401 -10.62 18.13 9.55
C CYS A 401 -10.16 19.37 10.32
N LEU A 402 -9.80 19.18 11.59
CA LEU A 402 -9.20 20.22 12.42
C LEU A 402 -7.76 19.86 12.77
N PRO A 403 -6.81 20.81 12.82
CA PRO A 403 -5.49 20.56 13.40
C PRO A 403 -5.62 20.01 14.83
N CYS A 404 -4.79 19.04 15.22
CA CYS A 404 -4.95 18.31 16.49
C CYS A 404 -4.93 19.23 17.72
N ASN A 405 -4.09 20.26 17.72
CA ASN A 405 -4.10 21.26 18.79
C ASN A 405 -5.46 21.98 18.90
N LYS A 406 -6.03 22.39 17.77
CA LYS A 406 -7.35 23.05 17.72
C LYS A 406 -8.47 22.09 18.13
N TYR A 407 -8.48 20.88 17.57
CA TYR A 407 -9.47 19.85 17.92
C TYR A 407 -9.47 19.55 19.43
N VAL A 408 -8.29 19.36 20.03
CA VAL A 408 -8.14 19.10 21.47
C VAL A 408 -8.64 20.28 22.31
N SER A 409 -8.29 21.52 21.94
CA SER A 409 -8.78 22.71 22.63
C SER A 409 -10.30 22.86 22.53
N GLU A 410 -10.91 22.56 21.39
CA GLU A 410 -12.36 22.75 21.21
C GLU A 410 -13.19 21.63 21.87
N ASN A 411 -12.67 20.40 21.93
CA ASN A 411 -13.47 19.24 22.36
C ASN A 411 -13.16 18.76 23.79
N PHE A 412 -12.05 19.19 24.40
CA PHE A 412 -11.58 18.62 25.67
C PHE A 412 -11.23 19.67 26.74
N SER A 413 -11.72 20.91 26.59
CA SER A 413 -11.42 22.00 27.53
C SER A 413 -12.21 21.93 28.83
N ASP A 414 -13.40 21.32 28.86
CA ASP A 414 -14.20 21.16 30.08
C ASP A 414 -13.76 19.90 30.85
N PRO A 415 -13.16 20.03 32.06
CA PRO A 415 -12.71 18.88 32.84
C PRO A 415 -13.83 18.22 33.66
N TYR A 416 -15.01 18.84 33.82
CA TYR A 416 -16.09 18.36 34.71
C TYR A 416 -17.10 17.45 33.99
N ASP A 417 -17.15 17.47 32.66
CA ASP A 417 -17.99 16.58 31.87
C ASP A 417 -17.39 15.15 31.79
N LYS A 418 -18.09 14.19 32.43
CA LYS A 418 -17.70 12.77 32.46
C LYS A 418 -17.70 12.12 31.06
N THR A 419 -18.60 12.53 30.18
CA THR A 419 -18.69 12.04 28.79
C THR A 419 -17.48 12.51 27.99
N ILE A 420 -17.13 13.79 28.13
CA ILE A 420 -15.90 14.38 27.54
C ILE A 420 -14.66 13.67 28.09
N SER A 421 -14.61 13.36 29.39
CA SER A 421 -13.50 12.63 30.01
C SER A 421 -13.31 11.23 29.42
N GLY A 422 -14.40 10.47 29.21
CA GLY A 422 -14.35 9.16 28.55
C GLY A 422 -13.86 9.24 27.10
N LYS A 423 -14.41 10.18 26.32
CA LYS A 423 -14.00 10.45 24.93
C LYS A 423 -12.53 10.87 24.82
N LYS A 424 -12.07 11.74 25.72
CA LYS A 424 -10.67 12.20 25.80
C LYS A 424 -9.71 11.03 26.02
N LYS A 425 -10.02 10.13 26.95
CA LYS A 425 -9.20 8.93 27.22
C LYS A 425 -9.06 8.07 25.97
N ARG A 426 -10.17 7.82 25.26
CA ARG A 426 -10.16 7.07 24.00
C ARG A 426 -9.33 7.75 22.92
N PHE A 427 -9.51 9.07 22.73
CA PHE A 427 -8.74 9.86 21.77
C PHE A 427 -7.23 9.73 22.02
N ILE A 428 -6.80 9.88 23.29
CA ILE A 428 -5.40 9.75 23.70
C ILE A 428 -4.86 8.37 23.34
N SER A 429 -5.60 7.31 23.65
CA SER A 429 -5.20 5.94 23.32
C SER A 429 -5.08 5.74 21.81
N CYS A 430 -6.06 6.19 21.02
CA CYS A 430 -6.02 6.11 19.56
C CYS A 430 -4.83 6.88 18.96
N LEU A 431 -4.53 8.09 19.46
CA LEU A 431 -3.38 8.87 19.02
C LEU A 431 -2.06 8.18 19.40
N ALA A 432 -1.97 7.59 20.59
CA ALA A 432 -0.80 6.82 21.04
C ALA A 432 -0.56 5.58 20.17
N THR A 433 -1.61 4.81 19.87
CA THR A 433 -1.55 3.67 18.95
C THR A 433 -1.12 4.11 17.55
N SER A 434 -1.61 5.24 17.07
CA SER A 434 -1.20 5.80 15.78
C SER A 434 0.30 6.13 15.73
N PHE A 435 0.85 6.76 16.79
CA PHE A 435 2.29 7.03 16.92
C PHE A 435 3.13 5.76 17.03
N LYS A 436 2.67 4.78 17.82
CA LYS A 436 3.33 3.47 17.93
C LYS A 436 3.41 2.82 16.57
N HIS A 437 2.30 2.76 15.83
CA HIS A 437 2.24 2.18 14.50
C HIS A 437 3.14 2.91 13.50
N LEU A 438 3.18 4.26 13.54
CA LEU A 438 4.09 5.09 12.73
C LEU A 438 5.56 4.68 12.98
N HIS A 439 5.95 4.58 14.24
CA HIS A 439 7.32 4.25 14.63
C HIS A 439 7.71 2.79 14.36
N ASP A 440 6.79 1.85 14.59
CA ASP A 440 7.00 0.42 14.33
C ASP A 440 7.02 0.12 12.82
N SER A 441 6.41 0.99 12.01
CA SER A 441 6.54 0.99 10.55
C SER A 441 7.82 1.66 10.04
N GLY A 442 8.69 2.17 10.91
CA GLY A 442 9.95 2.78 10.49
C GLY A 442 9.84 4.20 9.95
N ILE A 443 8.73 4.90 10.23
CA ILE A 443 8.45 6.24 9.70
C ILE A 443 8.85 7.30 10.74
N TYR A 444 9.91 8.06 10.46
CA TYR A 444 10.31 9.20 11.28
C TYR A 444 9.91 10.51 10.60
N HIS A 445 9.16 11.34 11.33
CA HIS A 445 8.71 12.65 10.88
C HIS A 445 9.43 13.76 11.67
N SER A 446 10.33 14.51 11.05
CA SER A 446 11.23 15.40 11.82
C SER A 446 10.57 16.60 12.52
N ASP A 447 9.30 16.92 12.20
CA ASP A 447 8.52 18.00 12.81
C ASP A 447 7.11 17.54 13.23
N LEU A 448 7.00 16.44 13.99
CA LEU A 448 5.73 15.81 14.33
C LEU A 448 5.01 16.50 15.51
N LYS A 449 4.59 17.74 15.29
CA LYS A 449 3.83 18.56 16.25
C LYS A 449 2.33 18.36 16.04
N ALA A 450 1.52 18.73 17.04
CA ALA A 450 0.06 18.60 17.01
C ALA A 450 -0.58 19.33 15.81
N ASN A 451 -0.08 20.51 15.42
CA ASN A 451 -0.58 21.24 14.25
C ASN A 451 -0.30 20.55 12.90
N ASN A 452 0.65 19.61 12.85
CA ASN A 452 0.97 18.81 11.66
C ASN A 452 0.20 17.48 11.62
N ILE A 453 -0.84 17.34 12.45
CA ILE A 453 -1.75 16.21 12.46
C ILE A 453 -3.17 16.77 12.35
N MET A 454 -3.86 16.47 11.25
CA MET A 454 -5.28 16.81 11.12
C MET A 454 -6.14 15.67 11.64
N ILE A 455 -7.19 16.02 12.37
CA ILE A 455 -8.12 15.10 13.01
C ILE A 455 -9.43 15.14 12.25
N ARG A 456 -9.91 13.97 11.87
CA ARG A 456 -11.31 13.74 11.52
C ARG A 456 -11.89 12.75 12.52
N GLU A 457 -12.87 13.21 13.27
CA GLU A 457 -13.61 12.36 14.19
C GLU A 457 -14.58 11.46 13.41
N LEU A 458 -14.61 10.19 13.79
CA LEU A 458 -15.55 9.17 13.34
C LEU A 458 -16.34 8.67 14.57
N PRO A 459 -17.48 7.99 14.41
CA PRO A 459 -18.31 7.58 15.55
C PRO A 459 -17.57 6.81 16.65
N GLU A 460 -16.61 5.95 16.29
CA GLU A 460 -15.88 5.10 17.23
C GLU A 460 -14.36 5.27 17.21
N THR A 461 -13.82 6.16 16.40
CA THR A 461 -12.37 6.34 16.23
C THR A 461 -12.03 7.70 15.64
N TRP A 462 -10.74 7.94 15.40
CA TRP A 462 -10.25 9.14 14.75
C TRP A 462 -9.33 8.78 13.61
N ASP A 463 -9.48 9.49 12.50
CA ASP A 463 -8.50 9.52 11.44
C ASP A 463 -7.44 10.58 11.73
N PHE A 464 -6.17 10.17 11.66
CA PHE A 464 -5.01 11.03 11.87
C PHE A 464 -4.27 11.26 10.55
N PHE A 465 -4.44 12.43 9.94
CA PHE A 465 -3.75 12.80 8.71
C PHE A 465 -2.44 13.54 9.03
N TYR A 466 -1.31 12.99 8.60
CA TYR A 466 0.00 13.60 8.80
C TYR A 466 0.30 14.64 7.72
N LEU A 467 0.71 15.84 8.13
CA LEU A 467 1.06 16.97 7.26
C LEU A 467 2.56 17.28 7.32
N ASP A 468 3.01 18.24 6.50
CA ASP A 468 4.40 18.72 6.44
C ASP A 468 5.45 17.63 6.16
N LEU A 469 5.20 16.89 5.08
CA LEU A 469 5.91 15.65 4.76
C LEU A 469 7.28 15.82 4.10
N ASP A 470 7.75 17.06 3.93
CA ASP A 470 9.00 17.34 3.21
C ASP A 470 10.25 16.86 3.97
N ARG A 471 10.12 16.55 5.27
CA ARG A 471 11.17 16.00 6.14
C ARG A 471 10.70 14.74 6.87
N VAL A 472 10.04 13.85 6.14
CA VAL A 472 9.74 12.48 6.56
C VAL A 472 10.77 11.52 5.97
N SER A 473 11.20 10.56 6.77
CA SER A 473 12.13 9.51 6.38
C SER A 473 11.57 8.13 6.68
N PHE A 474 11.90 7.18 5.81
CA PHE A 474 11.49 5.79 5.91
C PHE A 474 12.72 4.93 6.15
N GLN A 475 12.78 4.34 7.34
CA GLN A 475 13.95 3.63 7.87
C GLN A 475 13.56 2.18 8.19
N LYS A 476 14.55 1.29 8.31
CA LYS A 476 14.31 -0.09 8.77
C LYS A 476 13.89 -0.14 10.25
N LYS A 477 14.42 0.77 11.06
CA LYS A 477 14.08 0.90 12.48
C LYS A 477 14.38 2.33 12.88
N ILE A 478 13.46 2.96 13.59
CA ILE A 478 13.67 4.30 14.13
C ILE A 478 14.55 4.21 15.37
N ALA A 479 15.55 5.09 15.48
CA ALA A 479 16.40 5.16 16.65
C ALA A 479 15.60 5.62 17.88
N PRO A 480 15.93 5.15 19.11
CA PRO A 480 15.25 5.61 20.33
C PRO A 480 15.24 7.14 20.48
N LYS A 481 16.34 7.82 20.11
CA LYS A 481 16.45 9.28 20.13
C LYS A 481 15.45 9.98 19.18
N GLU A 482 15.20 9.42 18.01
CA GLU A 482 14.21 9.94 17.06
C GLU A 482 12.78 9.72 17.55
N LYS A 483 12.48 8.55 18.15
CA LYS A 483 11.19 8.29 18.81
C LYS A 483 10.93 9.32 19.92
N MET A 484 11.90 9.52 20.82
CA MET A 484 11.81 10.52 21.89
C MET A 484 11.61 11.94 21.34
N LYS A 485 12.27 12.28 20.23
CA LYS A 485 12.11 13.59 19.60
C LYS A 485 10.69 13.84 19.09
N ASN A 486 10.06 12.85 18.44
CA ASN A 486 8.67 12.96 17.99
C ASN A 486 7.70 13.08 19.17
N LEU A 487 7.88 12.24 20.19
CA LEU A 487 7.07 12.29 21.41
C LEU A 487 7.17 13.66 22.09
N ALA A 488 8.38 14.23 22.18
CA ALA A 488 8.60 15.55 22.74
C ALA A 488 7.99 16.67 21.87
N GLN A 489 7.96 16.54 20.54
CA GLN A 489 7.31 17.50 19.64
C GLN A 489 5.80 17.55 19.85
N LEU A 490 5.16 16.38 19.93
CA LEU A 490 3.74 16.29 20.25
C LEU A 490 3.48 16.87 21.65
N ASN A 491 4.21 16.40 22.66
CA ASN A 491 4.02 16.80 24.06
C ASN A 491 4.15 18.31 24.27
N ALA A 492 5.11 18.96 23.59
CA ALA A 492 5.31 20.41 23.68
C ALA A 492 4.24 21.24 22.94
N SER A 493 3.56 20.67 21.95
CA SER A 493 2.62 21.39 21.07
C SER A 493 1.14 21.05 21.31
N ILE A 494 0.85 20.07 22.18
CA ILE A 494 -0.52 19.72 22.56
C ILE A 494 -1.02 20.65 23.70
N PRO A 495 -2.30 21.08 23.67
CA PRO A 495 -2.85 22.03 24.66
C PRO A 495 -2.79 21.57 26.12
N HIS A 496 -2.91 22.52 27.05
CA HIS A 496 -2.82 22.29 28.50
C HIS A 496 -3.99 21.49 29.10
N CYS A 497 -5.15 21.45 28.43
CA CYS A 497 -6.28 20.62 28.86
C CYS A 497 -5.96 19.11 28.86
N ILE A 498 -4.86 18.71 28.20
CA ILE A 498 -4.24 17.40 28.35
C ILE A 498 -3.36 17.40 29.61
N THR A 499 -3.89 16.79 30.66
CA THR A 499 -3.30 16.72 32.01
C THR A 499 -2.05 15.84 32.06
N TYR A 500 -1.32 15.86 33.18
CA TYR A 500 -0.21 14.93 33.43
C TYR A 500 -0.66 13.46 33.34
N THR A 501 -1.79 13.12 33.94
CA THR A 501 -2.35 11.76 33.89
C THR A 501 -2.68 11.34 32.46
N ASP A 502 -3.20 12.26 31.65
CA ASP A 502 -3.46 12.02 30.23
C ASP A 502 -2.16 11.76 29.43
N ARG A 503 -1.10 12.51 29.72
CA ARG A 503 0.23 12.34 29.09
C ARG A 503 0.88 11.01 29.49
N LEU A 504 0.75 10.60 30.74
CA LEU A 504 1.23 9.30 31.21
C LEU A 504 0.45 8.16 30.55
N ARG A 505 -0.88 8.28 30.43
CA ARG A 505 -1.72 7.31 29.71
C ARG A 505 -1.31 7.17 28.25
N PHE A 506 -1.04 8.30 27.57
CA PHE A 506 -0.50 8.28 26.21
C PHE A 506 0.76 7.41 26.11
N TYR A 507 1.72 7.64 27.02
CA TYR A 507 2.98 6.89 27.00
C TYR A 507 2.77 5.41 27.32
N GLN A 508 1.91 5.06 28.30
CA GLN A 508 1.59 3.66 28.61
C GLN A 508 1.04 2.93 27.38
N THR A 509 0.07 3.52 26.69
CA THR A 509 -0.49 2.94 25.45
C THR A 509 0.54 2.89 24.32
N TYR A 510 1.39 3.91 24.18
CA TYR A 510 2.42 3.95 23.15
C TYR A 510 3.53 2.91 23.38
N ALA A 511 3.95 2.73 24.63
CA ALA A 511 5.01 1.80 25.03
C ALA A 511 4.49 0.37 25.24
N ASP A 512 3.16 0.19 25.32
CA ASP A 512 2.49 -1.08 25.58
C ASP A 512 2.87 -1.66 26.95
N ILE A 513 2.82 -0.81 27.99
CA ILE A 513 3.20 -1.14 29.37
C ILE A 513 2.02 -0.94 30.32
N LYS A 514 1.93 -1.81 31.34
CA LYS A 514 0.96 -1.67 32.44
C LYS A 514 1.49 -0.74 33.52
N ASP A 515 2.70 -1.01 34.01
CA ASP A 515 3.36 -0.26 35.08
C ASP A 515 4.68 0.37 34.60
N PHE A 516 5.06 1.49 35.21
CA PHE A 516 6.28 2.21 34.85
C PHE A 516 7.50 1.64 35.57
N ALA A 517 8.39 0.98 34.82
CA ALA A 517 9.71 0.62 35.31
C ALA A 517 10.63 1.86 35.39
N GLU A 518 11.76 1.76 36.10
CA GLU A 518 12.73 2.88 36.17
C GLU A 518 13.25 3.32 34.81
N ALA A 519 13.43 2.38 33.87
CA ALA A 519 13.81 2.69 32.49
C ALA A 519 12.77 3.59 31.78
N ASP A 520 11.47 3.32 31.98
CA ASP A 520 10.38 4.14 31.42
C ASP A 520 10.36 5.53 32.03
N LYS A 521 10.54 5.62 33.35
CA LYS A 521 10.61 6.90 34.06
C LYS A 521 11.79 7.75 33.54
N GLN A 522 12.94 7.14 33.25
CA GLN A 522 14.08 7.84 32.65
C GLN A 522 13.76 8.36 31.24
N ILE A 523 13.11 7.56 30.40
CA ILE A 523 12.67 7.97 29.06
C ILE A 523 11.67 9.14 29.14
N LEU A 524 10.69 9.04 30.03
CA LEU A 524 9.70 10.11 30.26
C LEU A 524 10.37 11.41 30.71
N ARG A 525 11.30 11.36 31.67
CA ARG A 525 12.07 12.54 32.11
C ARG A 525 12.84 13.16 30.94
N ALA A 526 13.43 12.35 30.07
CA ALA A 526 14.11 12.83 28.87
C ALA A 526 13.15 13.49 27.87
N ILE A 527 11.98 12.89 27.62
CA ILE A 527 10.93 13.47 26.77
C ILE A 527 10.47 14.81 27.32
N VAL A 528 10.24 14.91 28.64
CA VAL A 528 9.83 16.16 29.30
C VAL A 528 10.90 17.24 29.15
N ARG A 529 12.17 16.93 29.43
CA ARG A 529 13.30 17.87 29.23
C ARG A 529 13.36 18.38 27.78
N LEU A 530 13.27 17.48 26.80
CA LEU A 530 13.24 17.83 25.38
C LEU A 530 12.00 18.63 24.99
N SER A 531 10.88 18.45 25.68
CA SER A 531 9.64 19.19 25.43
C SER A 531 9.79 20.64 25.91
N ILE A 532 10.32 20.85 27.11
CA ILE A 532 10.52 22.19 27.71
C ILE A 532 11.49 23.02 26.87
N GLN A 533 12.59 22.42 26.40
CA GLN A 533 13.58 23.10 25.56
C GLN A 533 13.01 23.68 24.26
N ARG A 534 11.85 23.19 23.80
CA ARG A 534 11.20 23.66 22.57
C ARG A 534 10.40 24.95 22.75
N LYS A 535 10.18 25.44 23.98
CA LYS A 535 9.50 26.72 24.30
C LYS A 535 8.20 26.91 23.50
N HIS A 536 7.35 25.88 23.47
CA HIS A 536 6.04 25.94 22.80
C HIS A 536 4.93 26.24 23.81
N ILE A 537 3.84 25.48 23.80
CA ILE A 537 2.63 25.74 24.59
C ILE A 537 2.83 25.16 26.00
N TRP A 538 3.25 23.91 26.11
CA TRP A 538 3.33 23.23 27.41
C TRP A 538 4.56 23.63 28.24
N ASN A 539 4.32 24.14 29.45
CA ASN A 539 5.31 24.39 30.49
C ASN A 539 4.87 23.70 31.80
N PRO A 540 5.68 22.79 32.39
CA PRO A 540 5.33 22.14 33.65
C PRO A 540 5.35 23.07 34.87
N ASN A 541 6.01 24.24 34.75
CA ASN A 541 6.08 25.28 35.77
C ASN A 541 5.45 26.57 35.21
N PRO A 542 4.13 26.75 35.25
CA PRO A 542 3.53 28.03 34.89
C PRO A 542 4.09 29.13 35.82
N PRO A 543 4.32 30.37 35.33
CA PRO A 543 4.64 31.46 36.21
C PRO A 543 3.52 31.59 37.24
N ILE A 544 3.89 31.63 38.52
CA ILE A 544 2.97 31.93 39.62
C ILE A 544 2.35 33.29 39.27
N SER A 545 1.04 33.32 39.02
CA SER A 545 0.31 34.57 38.86
C SER A 545 0.49 35.36 40.16
N LYS A 546 1.14 36.52 40.07
CA LYS A 546 1.12 37.51 41.15
C LYS A 546 -0.26 38.15 41.25
#